data_AF-A0A533SFK7-F1
#
_entry.id   AF-A0A533SFK7-F1
#
_cell.length_a   1.000
_cell.length_b   1.000
_cell.length_c   1.000
_cell.angle_alpha   90.00
_cell.angle_beta   90.00
_cell.angle_gamma   90.00
#
_symmetry.space_group_name_H-M   'P 1'
#
loop_
_entity.id
_entity.type
_entity.pdbx_description
1 polymer ?
#
loop_
_entity_poly.entity_id
_entity_poly.type
_entity_poly.pdbx_seq_one_letter_code
_entity_poly.pdbx_strand_id
1 'polypeptide(L)'
;AEVTARTKGTVIRAEEAAPSMYEAIDLVSEKLEKQVRKYKTRVLDRHNGKGHKHIEIVKTAPGDAQVKEPELPAAAVVKTKNVDLKPMSEDEAILQLELLGHDFMLFESAETDLVSVIYRRNDGDYGVLQPER
;
A
#
# COMPACT_ATOMS: atom_id res chain seq x y z
N ALA A 1 -6.42 10.32 -14.07
CA ALA A 1 -7.05 9.11 -14.61
C ALA A 1 -7.13 8.06 -13.51
N GLU A 2 -8.26 7.35 -13.43
CA GLU A 2 -8.48 6.30 -12.42
C GLU A 2 -8.88 5.00 -13.12
N VAL A 3 -8.23 3.89 -12.75
CA VAL A 3 -8.53 2.56 -13.28
C VAL A 3 -8.58 1.54 -12.15
N THR A 4 -9.66 0.77 -12.11
CA THR A 4 -9.85 -0.35 -11.18
C THR A 4 -10.04 -1.64 -11.97
N ALA A 5 -9.07 -2.56 -11.87
CA ALA A 5 -9.13 -3.88 -12.49
C ALA A 5 -9.53 -4.96 -11.47
N ARG A 6 -10.58 -5.71 -11.78
CA ARG A 6 -11.05 -6.84 -10.96
C ARG A 6 -10.52 -8.16 -11.52
N THR A 7 -9.75 -8.89 -10.73
CA THR A 7 -9.24 -10.23 -11.07
C THR A 7 -9.81 -11.30 -10.12
N LYS A 8 -9.48 -12.59 -10.34
CA LYS A 8 -9.94 -13.73 -9.52
C LYS A 8 -9.34 -13.71 -8.10
N GLY A 9 -9.74 -12.76 -7.26
CA GLY A 9 -9.39 -12.68 -5.84
C GLY A 9 -8.55 -11.46 -5.43
N THR A 10 -8.27 -10.53 -6.34
CA THR A 10 -7.61 -9.26 -6.00
C THR A 10 -8.12 -8.12 -6.87
N VAL A 11 -8.36 -6.98 -6.23
CA VAL A 11 -8.69 -5.72 -6.89
C VAL A 11 -7.41 -4.91 -7.00
N ILE A 12 -7.08 -4.50 -8.21
CA ILE A 12 -5.90 -3.69 -8.52
C ILE A 12 -6.40 -2.29 -8.89
N ARG A 13 -5.98 -1.28 -8.14
CA ARG A 13 -6.39 0.13 -8.35
C ARG A 13 -5.15 0.98 -8.61
N ALA A 14 -5.22 1.77 -9.68
CA ALA A 14 -4.24 2.76 -10.03
C ALA A 14 -4.92 4.10 -10.31
N GLU A 15 -4.37 5.14 -9.70
CA GLU A 15 -4.81 6.52 -9.85
C GLU A 15 -3.57 7.38 -10.02
N GLU A 16 -3.59 8.24 -11.03
CA GLU A 16 -2.55 9.25 -11.31
C GLU A 16 -3.18 10.52 -11.85
N ALA A 17 -2.63 11.67 -11.45
CA ALA A 17 -3.01 12.98 -11.93
C ALA A 17 -1.86 13.57 -12.77
N ALA A 18 -2.17 14.00 -13.99
CA ALA A 18 -1.20 14.65 -14.88
C ALA A 18 -1.85 15.81 -15.65
N PRO A 19 -1.05 16.77 -16.16
CA PRO A 19 -1.58 17.93 -16.90
C PRO A 19 -2.27 17.58 -18.22
N SER A 20 -1.89 16.46 -18.84
CA SER A 20 -2.47 15.97 -20.11
C SER A 20 -3.17 14.63 -19.92
N MET A 21 -4.29 14.42 -20.63
CA MET A 21 -5.02 13.15 -20.63
C MET A 21 -4.14 11.97 -21.05
N TYR A 22 -3.33 12.14 -22.10
CA TYR A 22 -2.46 11.07 -22.63
C TYR A 22 -1.36 10.72 -21.64
N GLU A 23 -0.76 11.73 -21.00
CA GLU A 23 0.26 11.54 -19.97
C GLU A 23 -0.30 10.80 -18.74
N ALA A 24 -1.52 11.14 -18.31
CA ALA A 24 -2.19 10.42 -17.24
C ALA A 24 -2.45 8.94 -17.62
N ILE A 25 -2.78 8.65 -18.88
CA ILE A 25 -2.99 7.27 -19.35
C ILE A 25 -1.69 6.48 -19.35
N ASP A 26 -0.59 7.07 -19.82
CA ASP A 26 0.71 6.41 -19.86
C ASP A 26 1.21 6.11 -18.44
N LEU A 27 1.09 7.08 -17.51
CA LEU A 27 1.46 6.90 -16.11
C LEU A 27 0.62 5.84 -15.39
N VAL A 28 -0.70 5.84 -15.61
CA VAL A 28 -1.58 4.80 -15.04
C VAL A 28 -1.27 3.43 -15.64
N SER A 29 -0.99 3.34 -16.94
CA SER A 29 -0.63 2.10 -17.62
C SER A 29 0.66 1.50 -17.05
N GLU A 30 1.70 2.32 -16.85
CA GLU A 30 2.96 1.89 -16.25
C GLU A 30 2.76 1.40 -14.81
N LYS A 31 1.96 2.12 -14.01
CA LYS A 31 1.63 1.73 -12.63
C LYS A 31 0.85 0.42 -12.56
N LEU A 32 -0.11 0.23 -13.45
CA LEU A 32 -0.85 -1.04 -13.56
C LEU A 32 0.07 -2.20 -13.95
N GLU A 33 0.97 -2.01 -14.91
CA GLU A 33 1.92 -3.07 -15.31
C GLU A 33 2.78 -3.50 -14.12
N LYS A 34 3.33 -2.55 -13.36
CA LYS A 34 4.11 -2.83 -12.14
C LYS A 34 3.30 -3.60 -11.10
N GLN A 35 2.04 -3.21 -10.87
CA GLN A 35 1.16 -3.88 -9.90
C GLN A 35 0.80 -5.31 -10.36
N VAL A 36 0.51 -5.51 -11.64
CA VAL A 36 0.21 -6.83 -12.22
C VAL A 36 1.43 -7.73 -12.15
N ARG A 37 2.62 -7.23 -12.47
CA ARG A 37 3.88 -7.98 -12.35
C ARG A 37 4.11 -8.42 -10.90
N LYS A 38 3.96 -7.51 -9.94
CA LYS A 38 4.10 -7.80 -8.51
C LYS A 38 3.09 -8.86 -8.04
N TYR A 39 1.83 -8.76 -8.48
CA TYR A 39 0.82 -9.77 -8.18
C TYR A 39 1.19 -11.13 -8.77
N LYS A 40 1.60 -11.17 -10.04
CA LYS A 40 2.00 -12.42 -10.73
C LYS A 40 3.17 -13.10 -10.02
N THR A 41 4.22 -12.37 -9.66
CA THR A 41 5.37 -12.90 -8.90
C THR A 41 4.93 -13.44 -7.55
N ARG A 42 4.13 -12.67 -6.79
CA ARG A 42 3.67 -13.06 -5.44
C ARG A 42 2.76 -14.30 -5.45
N VAL A 43 1.92 -14.45 -6.47
CA VAL A 43 1.07 -15.64 -6.65
C VAL A 43 1.90 -16.84 -7.10
N LEU A 44 2.86 -16.65 -8.02
CA LEU A 44 3.78 -17.71 -8.45
C LEU A 44 4.64 -18.22 -7.29
N ASP A 45 5.23 -17.33 -6.51
CA ASP A 45 6.11 -17.68 -5.38
C ASP A 45 5.35 -18.47 -4.31
N ARG A 46 4.07 -18.13 -4.10
CA ARG A 46 3.21 -18.86 -3.16
C ARG A 46 2.84 -20.26 -3.65
N HIS A 47 2.75 -20.45 -4.97
CA HIS A 47 2.43 -21.74 -5.57
C HIS A 47 3.66 -22.64 -5.76
N ASN A 48 4.87 -22.07 -5.85
CA ASN A 48 6.11 -22.81 -6.08
C ASN A 48 6.86 -23.27 -4.82
N GLY A 49 6.39 -22.96 -3.60
CA GLY A 49 6.79 -23.65 -2.37
C GLY A 49 8.30 -23.76 -2.12
N LYS A 50 9.10 -22.82 -2.64
CA LYS A 50 10.56 -22.90 -2.63
C LYS A 50 11.12 -21.60 -2.10
N GLY A 51 11.14 -21.52 -0.77
CA GLY A 51 12.09 -20.68 -0.06
C GLY A 51 13.51 -21.17 -0.35
N HIS A 52 14.17 -20.51 -1.28
CA HIS A 52 15.62 -20.58 -1.44
C HIS A 52 16.18 -19.32 -0.78
N LYS A 53 16.36 -19.31 0.55
CA LYS A 53 17.62 -19.63 1.23
C LYS A 53 18.84 -19.12 0.46
N HIS A 54 19.33 -17.98 0.94
CA HIS A 54 20.72 -17.50 0.94
C HIS A 54 21.74 -18.55 0.49
N ILE A 55 22.40 -18.31 -0.64
CA ILE A 55 23.74 -18.85 -0.88
C ILE A 55 24.61 -17.67 -1.32
N GLU A 56 25.36 -17.15 -0.36
CA GLU A 56 26.56 -16.36 -0.63
C GLU A 56 27.58 -17.22 -1.38
N ILE A 57 28.05 -16.73 -2.52
CA ILE A 57 29.40 -17.02 -3.00
C ILE A 57 30.01 -15.71 -3.49
N VAL A 58 30.92 -15.16 -2.70
CA VAL A 58 31.83 -14.09 -3.13
C VAL A 58 33.04 -14.77 -3.81
N LYS A 59 33.37 -14.38 -5.05
CA LYS A 59 34.70 -13.85 -5.43
C LYS A 59 34.87 -13.54 -6.94
N THR A 60 35.25 -12.27 -7.17
CA THR A 60 36.23 -11.67 -8.12
C THR A 60 36.03 -11.72 -9.66
N ALA A 61 36.12 -10.52 -10.25
CA ALA A 61 35.96 -10.10 -11.66
C ALA A 61 36.93 -10.75 -12.68
N PRO A 62 36.88 -10.48 -14.01
CA PRO A 62 36.00 -9.57 -14.78
C PRO A 62 35.36 -10.19 -16.05
N GLY A 63 34.08 -9.93 -16.28
CA GLY A 63 33.43 -10.27 -17.55
C GLY A 63 31.92 -10.37 -17.40
N ASP A 64 31.22 -9.62 -18.24
CA ASP A 64 29.76 -9.55 -18.40
C ASP A 64 28.98 -8.70 -17.38
N ALA A 65 28.55 -7.56 -17.93
CA ALA A 65 27.78 -6.53 -17.29
C ALA A 65 26.31 -6.93 -17.15
N GLN A 66 25.84 -6.83 -15.90
CA GLN A 66 24.53 -6.33 -15.45
C GLN A 66 23.26 -7.11 -15.84
N VAL A 67 22.79 -7.92 -14.89
CA VAL A 67 21.36 -8.01 -14.58
C VAL A 67 21.15 -7.30 -13.25
N LYS A 68 20.71 -6.05 -13.29
CA LYS A 68 20.25 -5.32 -12.10
C LYS A 68 18.73 -5.38 -12.08
N GLU A 69 18.19 -6.50 -11.62
CA GLU A 69 16.81 -6.52 -11.15
C GLU A 69 16.78 -5.77 -9.81
N PRO A 70 16.00 -4.68 -9.68
CA PRO A 70 15.84 -4.04 -8.39
C PRO A 70 15.06 -5.00 -7.50
N GLU A 71 15.76 -5.70 -6.62
CA GLU A 71 15.15 -6.44 -5.52
C GLU A 71 14.39 -5.44 -4.65
N LEU A 72 13.10 -5.30 -4.91
CA LEU A 72 12.20 -4.53 -4.09
C LEU A 72 12.20 -5.17 -2.70
N PRO A 73 12.48 -4.42 -1.62
CA PRO A 73 12.49 -4.98 -0.28
C PRO A 73 11.13 -5.64 -0.03
N ALA A 74 11.16 -6.92 0.35
CA ALA A 74 9.98 -7.60 0.85
C ALA A 74 9.37 -6.70 1.93
N ALA A 75 8.13 -6.25 1.72
CA ALA A 75 7.43 -5.36 2.63
C ALA A 75 7.22 -6.10 3.97
N ALA A 76 8.23 -6.06 4.83
CA ALA A 76 8.21 -6.59 6.17
C ALA A 76 7.51 -5.57 7.07
N VAL A 77 6.66 -6.04 7.98
CA VAL A 77 6.08 -5.17 9.01
C VAL A 77 7.22 -4.73 9.92
N VAL A 78 7.66 -3.47 9.78
CA VAL A 78 8.84 -2.94 10.49
C VAL A 78 8.52 -2.62 11.95
N LYS A 79 7.27 -2.25 12.25
CA LYS A 79 6.86 -1.80 13.57
C LYS A 79 5.38 -2.04 13.81
N THR A 80 5.05 -2.59 14.98
CA THR A 80 3.68 -2.73 15.47
C THR A 80 3.46 -1.69 16.57
N LYS A 81 2.44 -0.83 16.41
CA LYS A 81 2.01 0.13 17.44
C LYS A 81 0.67 -0.35 17.98
N ASN A 82 0.61 -0.62 19.28
CA ASN A 82 -0.65 -0.88 19.96
C ASN A 82 -1.26 0.47 20.32
N VAL A 83 -2.55 0.65 20.03
CA VAL A 83 -3.29 1.88 20.30
C VAL A 83 -4.47 1.52 21.18
N ASP A 84 -4.64 2.25 22.28
CA ASP A 84 -5.82 2.11 23.13
C ASP A 84 -7.01 2.75 22.44
N LEU A 85 -8.04 1.95 22.15
CA LEU A 85 -9.27 2.42 21.54
C LEU A 85 -10.11 3.10 22.61
N LYS A 86 -10.24 4.42 22.48
CA LYS A 86 -11.20 5.21 23.25
C LYS A 86 -12.35 5.60 22.33
N PRO A 87 -13.60 5.43 22.76
CA PRO A 87 -14.74 5.97 22.04
C PRO A 87 -14.60 7.49 21.90
N MET A 88 -14.65 8.00 20.69
CA MET A 88 -14.60 9.43 20.38
C MET A 88 -15.42 9.72 19.12
N SER A 89 -15.80 10.98 18.92
CA SER A 89 -16.47 11.42 17.69
C SER A 89 -15.47 11.56 16.53
N GLU A 90 -15.97 11.65 15.30
CA GLU A 90 -15.12 11.88 14.12
C GLU A 90 -14.34 13.20 14.23
N ASP A 91 -15.00 14.27 14.69
CA ASP A 91 -14.37 15.58 14.91
C ASP A 91 -13.25 15.54 15.96
N GLU A 92 -13.47 14.79 17.04
CA GLU A 92 -12.44 14.59 18.07
C GLU A 92 -11.25 13.79 17.53
N ALA A 93 -11.51 12.78 16.69
CA ALA A 93 -10.48 11.99 16.04
C ALA A 93 -9.64 12.84 15.06
N ILE A 94 -10.27 13.76 14.31
CA ILE A 94 -9.56 14.73 13.44
C ILE A 94 -8.61 15.57 14.28
N LEU A 95 -9.11 16.15 15.37
CA LEU A 95 -8.31 17.02 16.24
C LEU A 95 -7.11 16.27 16.84
N GLN A 96 -7.29 15.02 17.28
CA GLN A 96 -6.19 14.20 17.80
C GLN A 96 -5.17 13.83 16.71
N LEU A 97 -5.64 13.54 15.49
CA LEU A 97 -4.78 13.24 14.35
C LEU A 97 -3.90 14.44 14.00
N GLU A 98 -4.44 15.66 14.03
CA GLU A 98 -3.69 16.91 13.84
C GLU A 98 -2.69 17.16 14.98
N LEU A 99 -3.11 17.03 16.24
CA LEU A 99 -2.25 17.25 17.41
C LEU A 99 -1.05 16.30 17.45
N LEU A 100 -1.25 15.05 17.07
CA LEU A 100 -0.19 14.03 17.03
C LEU A 100 0.63 14.08 15.73
N GLY A 101 0.17 14.82 14.72
CA GLY A 101 0.79 14.86 13.40
C GLY A 101 0.87 13.48 12.75
N HIS A 102 -0.16 12.64 12.93
CA HIS A 102 -0.23 11.32 12.31
C HIS A 102 -0.98 11.37 10.97
N ASP A 103 -0.62 10.51 10.02
CA ASP A 103 -1.33 10.42 8.74
C ASP A 103 -2.61 9.59 8.83
N PHE A 104 -2.68 8.69 9.81
CA PHE A 104 -3.85 7.85 10.09
C PHE A 104 -3.96 7.51 11.57
N MET A 105 -5.18 7.28 12.04
CA MET A 105 -5.50 6.90 13.40
C MET A 105 -6.67 5.91 13.43
N LEU A 106 -6.55 4.89 14.28
CA LEU A 106 -7.62 3.95 14.60
C LEU A 106 -8.37 4.48 15.83
N PHE A 107 -9.70 4.53 15.77
CA PHE A 107 -10.56 4.95 16.87
C PHE A 107 -11.85 4.13 16.90
N GLU A 108 -12.56 4.19 18.01
CA GLU A 108 -13.90 3.63 18.12
C GLU A 108 -14.90 4.78 18.00
N SER A 109 -15.84 4.68 17.05
CA SER A 109 -16.85 5.72 16.84
C SER A 109 -17.90 5.64 17.93
N ALA A 110 -18.11 6.75 18.65
CA ALA A 110 -19.12 6.83 19.71
C ALA A 110 -20.58 6.72 19.19
N GLU A 111 -20.81 6.89 17.89
CA GLU A 111 -22.16 6.79 17.29
C GLU A 111 -22.50 5.39 16.82
N THR A 112 -21.49 4.64 16.35
CA THR A 112 -21.70 3.34 15.71
C THR A 112 -21.17 2.17 16.53
N ASP A 113 -20.39 2.44 17.59
CA ASP A 113 -19.61 1.46 18.37
C ASP A 113 -18.74 0.56 17.48
N LEU A 114 -18.36 1.07 16.30
CA LEU A 114 -17.51 0.39 15.34
C LEU A 114 -16.11 0.99 15.37
N VAL A 115 -15.13 0.11 15.19
CA VAL A 115 -13.73 0.50 15.06
C VAL A 115 -13.51 1.06 13.65
N SER A 116 -13.19 2.33 13.57
CA SER A 116 -12.98 3.07 12.33
C SER A 116 -11.55 3.60 12.23
N VAL A 117 -11.07 3.81 11.01
CA VAL A 117 -9.77 4.44 10.75
C VAL A 117 -10.00 5.78 10.09
N ILE A 118 -9.52 6.86 10.70
CA ILE A 118 -9.44 8.16 10.04
C ILE A 118 -8.05 8.33 9.43
N TYR A 119 -7.96 8.94 8.26
CA TYR A 119 -6.70 9.21 7.58
C TYR A 119 -6.76 10.51 6.79
N ARG A 120 -5.59 11.12 6.59
CA ARG A 120 -5.44 12.29 5.73
C ARG A 120 -5.36 11.86 4.27
N ARG A 121 -6.21 12.45 3.43
CA ARG A 121 -6.17 12.25 1.98
C ARG A 121 -5.14 13.18 1.34
N ASN A 122 -4.73 12.86 0.11
CA ASN A 122 -3.74 13.65 -0.63
C ASN A 122 -4.27 15.04 -1.07
N ASP A 123 -5.59 15.22 -1.11
CA ASP A 123 -6.28 16.47 -1.40
C ASP A 123 -6.32 17.42 -0.19
N GLY A 124 -5.90 16.97 0.99
CA GLY A 124 -5.90 17.75 2.23
C GLY A 124 -7.15 17.54 3.08
N ASP A 125 -8.16 16.83 2.55
CA ASP A 125 -9.36 16.48 3.27
C ASP A 125 -9.16 15.21 4.13
N TYR A 126 -10.15 14.90 4.96
CA TYR A 126 -10.17 13.73 5.83
C TYR A 126 -11.02 12.60 5.24
N GLY A 127 -10.56 11.37 5.39
CA GLY A 127 -11.30 10.16 5.01
C GLY A 127 -11.47 9.23 6.20
N VAL A 128 -12.62 8.56 6.28
CA VAL A 128 -12.91 7.54 7.29
C VAL A 128 -13.12 6.19 6.60
N LEU A 129 -12.48 5.14 7.13
CA LEU A 129 -12.71 3.74 6.77
C LEU A 129 -13.45 3.07 7.92
N GLN A 130 -14.67 2.62 7.64
CA GLN A 130 -15.50 1.90 8.59
C GLN A 130 -15.73 0.46 8.08
N PRO A 131 -15.66 -0.56 8.95
CA PRO A 131 -16.02 -1.92 8.58
C PRO A 131 -17.53 -2.03 8.34
N GLU A 132 -17.94 -2.44 7.14
CA GLU A 132 -19.30 -2.94 6.92
C GLU A 132 -19.40 -4.37 7.47
N ARG A 133 -20.38 -4.61 8.35
CA ARG A 133 -20.70 -5.93 8.89
C ARG A 133 -21.77 -6.63 8.08
#